data_AF-Q5V8K7-F1
#
_entry.id   AF-Q5V8K7-F1
#
_cell.length_a   1.000
_cell.length_b   1.000
_cell.length_c   1.000
_cell.angle_alpha   90.00
_cell.angle_beta   90.00
_cell.angle_gamma   90.00
#
_symmetry.space_group_name_H-M   'P 1'
#
loop_
_entity.id
_entity.type
_entity.pdbx_description
1 polymer ?
#
loop_
_entity_poly.entity_id
_entity_poly.type
_entity_poly.pdbx_seq_one_letter_code
_entity_poly.pdbx_strand_id
1 'polypeptide(L)'
;MAPFLETVKSFADVPITDAGVDTLDFLSAAEGVVCLFKLLDNPAFALVVSDLEGNITKVRTRYDSHPTQSTTLELLIRNEQSDKKRPATESLMWLLRGLSFTHKALHAAQSDPNAELAAAFTTGYEGSLKKYHNFVVKGVFALAMKACPQRAGFYTKLAADPNGGAAAPQDKLNEELNAWLEGLDKIVKRMQKVYKDNGYGEV
;
A
#
# COMPACT_ATOMS: atom_id res chain seq x y z
N MET A 1 -16.01 -13.53 -11.24
CA MET A 1 -15.62 -12.79 -10.03
C MET A 1 -15.96 -11.35 -10.35
N ALA A 2 -15.27 -10.35 -9.80
CA ALA A 2 -15.46 -8.96 -10.18
C ALA A 2 -14.11 -8.39 -10.68
N PRO A 3 -14.09 -7.24 -11.37
CA PRO A 3 -12.88 -6.49 -11.66
C PRO A 3 -12.02 -6.25 -10.41
N PHE A 4 -10.71 -6.05 -10.58
CA PHE A 4 -9.74 -6.07 -9.48
C PHE A 4 -10.15 -5.22 -8.26
N LEU A 5 -10.54 -3.95 -8.47
CA LEU A 5 -10.88 -3.02 -7.39
C LEU A 5 -12.14 -3.40 -6.62
N GLU A 6 -13.03 -4.20 -7.21
CA GLU A 6 -14.23 -4.74 -6.57
C GLU A 6 -13.92 -6.02 -5.76
N THR A 7 -12.74 -6.62 -5.93
CA THR A 7 -12.33 -7.84 -5.20
C THR A 7 -11.54 -7.57 -3.93
N VAL A 8 -11.06 -6.34 -3.74
CA VAL A 8 -10.23 -5.93 -2.60
C VAL A 8 -10.94 -4.85 -1.79
N LYS A 9 -10.65 -4.77 -0.48
CA LYS A 9 -11.18 -3.68 0.33
C LYS A 9 -10.58 -2.35 -0.12
N SER A 10 -11.43 -1.37 -0.44
CA SER A 10 -10.97 -0.03 -0.80
C SER A 10 -10.47 0.72 0.42
N PHE A 11 -9.38 1.47 0.28
CA PHE A 11 -8.94 2.41 1.32
C PHE A 11 -9.96 3.54 1.55
N ALA A 12 -10.83 3.82 0.58
CA ALA A 12 -11.93 4.78 0.74
C ALA A 12 -12.96 4.32 1.78
N ASP A 13 -13.09 3.00 1.98
CA ASP A 13 -14.06 2.38 2.88
C ASP A 13 -13.47 2.03 4.25
N VAL A 14 -12.21 2.39 4.51
CA VAL A 14 -11.57 2.16 5.82
C VAL A 14 -12.07 3.24 6.79
N PRO A 15 -12.69 2.86 7.92
CA PRO A 15 -13.17 3.82 8.90
C PRO A 15 -12.03 4.65 9.50
N ILE A 16 -12.19 5.97 9.44
CA ILE A 16 -11.32 6.93 10.13
C ILE A 16 -12.20 7.75 11.06
N THR A 17 -11.94 7.62 12.36
CA THR A 17 -12.63 8.37 13.40
C THR A 17 -11.65 9.26 14.17
N ASP A 18 -12.15 10.05 15.12
CA ASP A 18 -11.29 10.79 16.04
C ASP A 18 -10.35 9.85 16.82
N ALA A 19 -10.81 8.63 17.13
CA ALA A 19 -10.03 7.61 17.83
C ALA A 19 -8.92 6.98 16.98
N GLY A 20 -9.04 7.05 15.65
CA GLY A 20 -8.01 6.55 14.73
C GLY A 20 -8.54 5.84 13.50
N VAL A 21 -7.59 5.25 12.77
CA VAL A 21 -7.83 4.39 11.59
C VAL A 21 -8.11 2.97 12.07
N ASP A 22 -9.24 2.37 11.67
CA ASP A 22 -9.56 0.99 12.05
C ASP A 22 -8.46 0.02 11.57
N THR A 23 -7.93 -0.78 12.49
CA THR A 23 -6.77 -1.64 12.20
C THR A 23 -7.11 -2.77 11.25
N LEU A 24 -8.24 -3.45 11.44
CA LEU A 24 -8.56 -4.64 10.65
C LEU A 24 -8.91 -4.26 9.22
N ASP A 25 -9.68 -3.19 9.06
CA ASP A 25 -10.06 -2.67 7.75
C ASP A 25 -8.87 -2.11 7.00
N PHE A 26 -7.94 -1.43 7.68
CA PHE A 26 -6.68 -1.02 7.08
C PHE A 26 -5.85 -2.21 6.60
N LEU A 27 -5.71 -3.27 7.41
CA LEU A 27 -4.92 -4.44 7.02
C LEU A 27 -5.55 -5.16 5.82
N SER A 28 -6.88 -5.28 5.79
CA SER A 28 -7.59 -5.85 4.63
C SER A 28 -7.40 -5.02 3.36
N ALA A 29 -7.41 -3.68 3.46
CA ALA A 29 -7.10 -2.82 2.31
C ALA A 29 -5.61 -2.92 1.89
N ALA A 30 -4.69 -3.04 2.85
CA ALA A 30 -3.26 -3.24 2.59
C ALA A 30 -2.96 -4.59 1.89
N GLU A 31 -3.71 -5.65 2.21
CA GLU A 31 -3.68 -6.92 1.47
C GLU A 31 -4.09 -6.73 0.00
N GLY A 32 -4.98 -5.78 -0.29
CA GLY A 32 -5.29 -5.37 -1.67
C GLY A 32 -4.07 -4.87 -2.45
N VAL A 33 -3.12 -4.20 -1.78
CA VAL A 33 -1.83 -3.78 -2.40
C VAL A 33 -0.94 -4.98 -2.70
N VAL A 34 -0.94 -5.99 -1.83
CA VAL A 34 -0.25 -7.25 -2.09
C VAL A 34 -0.83 -7.91 -3.35
N CYS A 35 -2.15 -7.98 -3.46
CA CYS A 35 -2.85 -8.51 -4.64
C CYS A 35 -2.51 -7.70 -5.91
N LEU A 36 -2.38 -6.38 -5.82
CA LEU A 36 -1.96 -5.52 -6.94
C LEU A 36 -0.57 -5.89 -7.46
N PHE A 37 0.43 -6.06 -6.58
CA PHE A 37 1.77 -6.44 -7.01
C PHE A 37 1.82 -7.87 -7.54
N LYS A 38 0.99 -8.78 -7.01
CA LYS A 38 0.81 -10.13 -7.59
C LYS A 38 0.16 -10.08 -8.98
N LEU A 39 -0.77 -9.14 -9.21
CA LEU A 39 -1.42 -8.94 -10.52
C LEU A 39 -0.42 -8.55 -11.62
N LEU A 40 0.67 -7.86 -11.28
CA LEU A 40 1.76 -7.59 -12.24
C LEU A 40 2.33 -8.88 -12.83
N ASP A 41 2.25 -9.99 -12.09
CA ASP A 41 2.67 -11.33 -12.50
C ASP A 41 4.13 -11.37 -12.99
N ASN A 42 5.00 -10.75 -12.21
CA ASN A 42 6.42 -10.66 -12.53
C ASN A 42 7.29 -10.95 -11.28
N PRO A 43 8.17 -11.97 -11.32
CA PRO A 43 9.04 -12.34 -10.20
C PRO A 43 9.90 -11.20 -9.66
N ALA A 44 10.17 -10.17 -10.47
CA ALA A 44 10.92 -8.99 -10.03
C ALA A 44 10.27 -8.24 -8.86
N PHE A 45 8.95 -8.40 -8.64
CA PHE A 45 8.22 -7.81 -7.52
C PHE A 45 8.08 -8.76 -6.31
N ALA A 46 8.63 -9.97 -6.35
CA ALA A 46 8.49 -10.95 -5.26
C ALA A 46 9.02 -10.41 -3.91
N LEU A 47 10.10 -9.63 -3.93
CA LEU A 47 10.64 -9.01 -2.71
C LEU A 47 9.71 -7.92 -2.15
N VAL A 48 9.00 -7.19 -3.01
CA VAL A 48 7.99 -6.19 -2.60
C VAL A 48 6.80 -6.89 -1.94
N VAL A 49 6.30 -7.96 -2.57
CA VAL A 49 5.21 -8.78 -2.03
C VAL A 49 5.57 -9.34 -0.66
N SER A 50 6.75 -9.94 -0.52
CA SER A 50 7.22 -10.53 0.74
C SER A 50 7.37 -9.49 1.86
N ASP A 51 7.90 -8.30 1.54
CA ASP A 51 8.02 -7.21 2.53
C ASP A 51 6.63 -6.73 3.01
N LEU A 52 5.68 -6.51 2.09
CA LEU A 52 4.32 -6.10 2.44
C LEU A 52 3.62 -7.15 3.30
N GLU A 53 3.63 -8.42 2.89
CA GLU A 53 3.01 -9.53 3.62
C GLU A 53 3.62 -9.71 5.02
N GLY A 54 4.96 -9.62 5.12
CA GLY A 54 5.67 -9.73 6.39
C GLY A 54 5.31 -8.59 7.35
N ASN A 55 5.19 -7.36 6.85
CA ASN A 55 4.80 -6.22 7.66
C ASN A 55 3.33 -6.29 8.09
N ILE A 56 2.41 -6.64 7.19
CA ILE A 56 0.98 -6.88 7.50
C ILE A 56 0.86 -7.96 8.60
N THR A 57 1.58 -9.08 8.46
CA THR A 57 1.55 -10.18 9.43
C THR A 57 1.95 -9.74 10.83
N LYS A 58 3.00 -8.90 10.96
CA LYS A 58 3.48 -8.42 12.26
C LYS A 58 2.49 -7.45 12.91
N VAL A 59 1.85 -6.57 12.13
CA VAL A 59 0.80 -5.68 12.64
C VAL A 59 -0.42 -6.49 13.06
N ARG A 60 -0.83 -7.48 12.25
CA ARG A 60 -1.93 -8.40 12.59
C ARG A 60 -1.65 -9.19 13.86
N THR A 61 -0.43 -9.69 14.03
CA THR A 61 -0.01 -10.41 15.25
C THR A 61 -0.16 -9.56 16.50
N ARG A 62 0.16 -8.26 16.42
CA ARG A 62 -0.08 -7.34 17.54
C ARG A 62 -1.57 -7.17 17.81
N TYR A 63 -2.38 -6.98 16.77
CA TYR A 63 -3.84 -6.91 16.92
C TYR A 63 -4.40 -8.14 17.62
N ASP A 64 -4.09 -9.35 17.13
CA ASP A 64 -4.65 -10.59 17.64
C ASP A 64 -4.23 -10.87 19.10
N SER A 65 -3.02 -10.44 19.50
CA SER A 65 -2.55 -10.58 20.89
C SER A 65 -3.14 -9.55 21.85
N HIS A 66 -3.51 -8.36 21.38
CA HIS A 66 -4.02 -7.26 22.21
C HIS A 66 -5.18 -6.51 21.51
N PRO A 67 -6.30 -7.17 21.19
CA PRO A 67 -7.32 -6.61 20.29
C PRO A 67 -7.96 -5.33 20.83
N THR A 68 -8.26 -5.28 22.13
CA THR A 68 -8.85 -4.09 22.78
C THR A 68 -7.90 -2.90 22.85
N GLN A 69 -6.59 -3.14 22.75
CA GLN A 69 -5.55 -2.10 22.73
C GLN A 69 -5.11 -1.76 21.31
N SER A 70 -5.66 -2.42 20.30
CA SER A 70 -5.18 -2.34 18.91
C SER A 70 -6.31 -2.07 17.93
N THR A 71 -7.48 -1.62 18.40
CA THR A 71 -8.65 -1.35 17.56
C THR A 71 -8.36 -0.31 16.47
N THR A 72 -7.50 0.67 16.76
CA THR A 72 -6.97 1.60 15.76
C THR A 72 -5.46 1.51 15.63
N LEU A 73 -4.92 1.90 14.47
CA LEU A 73 -3.47 1.92 14.24
C LEU A 73 -2.74 2.79 15.27
N GLU A 74 -3.34 3.92 15.66
CA GLU A 74 -2.80 4.81 16.67
C GLU A 74 -2.78 4.19 18.07
N LEU A 75 -3.86 3.50 18.46
CA LEU A 75 -3.90 2.75 19.73
C LEU A 75 -2.88 1.62 19.72
N LEU A 76 -2.80 0.87 18.61
CA LEU A 76 -1.87 -0.23 18.44
C LEU A 76 -0.43 0.20 18.73
N ILE A 77 0.07 1.24 18.04
CA ILE A 77 1.46 1.68 18.20
C ILE A 77 1.70 2.42 19.52
N ARG A 78 0.70 3.13 20.06
CA ARG A 78 0.78 3.78 21.37
C ARG A 78 0.92 2.75 22.47
N ASN A 79 0.12 1.70 22.42
CA ASN A 79 0.09 0.66 23.46
C ASN A 79 1.25 -0.33 23.33
N GLU A 80 1.86 -0.49 22.16
CA GLU A 80 3.10 -1.27 22.02
C GLU A 80 4.32 -0.54 22.63
N GLN A 81 4.23 0.77 22.92
CA GLN A 81 5.36 1.51 23.49
C GLN A 81 5.82 0.99 24.87
N SER A 82 4.91 0.40 25.64
CA SER A 82 5.22 -0.22 26.93
C SER A 82 6.07 -1.48 26.82
N ASP A 83 6.16 -2.05 25.62
CA ASP A 83 6.83 -3.33 25.41
C ASP A 83 8.33 -3.11 25.17
N LYS A 84 9.14 -4.10 25.59
CA LYS A 84 10.60 -4.07 25.39
C LYS A 84 11.00 -4.05 23.92
N LYS A 85 10.16 -4.60 23.05
CA LYS A 85 10.33 -4.64 21.59
C LYS A 85 9.06 -4.12 20.96
N ARG A 86 9.20 -3.44 19.82
CA ARG A 86 8.07 -2.78 19.13
C ARG A 86 7.95 -3.24 17.68
N PRO A 87 7.84 -4.56 17.44
CA PRO A 87 7.86 -5.10 16.08
C PRO A 87 6.71 -4.58 15.23
N ALA A 88 5.51 -4.34 15.77
CA ALA A 88 4.38 -3.86 14.99
C ALA A 88 4.52 -2.36 14.66
N THR A 89 5.05 -1.55 15.56
CA THR A 89 5.34 -0.12 15.33
C THR A 89 6.38 0.03 14.21
N GLU A 90 7.44 -0.78 14.23
CA GLU A 90 8.44 -0.78 13.16
C GLU A 90 7.86 -1.30 11.83
N SER A 91 7.08 -2.39 11.89
CA SER A 91 6.51 -2.99 10.67
C SER A 91 5.44 -2.13 10.03
N LEU A 92 4.60 -1.46 10.82
CA LEU A 92 3.62 -0.51 10.32
C LEU A 92 4.32 0.69 9.66
N MET A 93 5.46 1.14 10.18
CA MET A 93 6.25 2.21 9.54
C MET A 93 6.72 1.77 8.14
N TRP A 94 7.30 0.58 8.01
CA TRP A 94 7.74 0.05 6.71
C TRP A 94 6.57 -0.20 5.76
N LEU A 95 5.46 -0.74 6.27
CA LEU A 95 4.22 -0.90 5.49
C LEU A 95 3.74 0.46 4.95
N LEU A 96 3.63 1.48 5.80
CA LEU A 96 3.18 2.81 5.39
C LEU A 96 4.14 3.48 4.38
N ARG A 97 5.45 3.24 4.47
CA ARG A 97 6.42 3.68 3.46
C ARG A 97 6.18 2.99 2.11
N GLY A 98 5.94 1.68 2.13
CA GLY A 98 5.55 0.90 0.94
C GLY A 98 4.23 1.39 0.32
N LEU A 99 3.23 1.66 1.15
CA LEU A 99 1.95 2.21 0.73
C LEU A 99 2.08 3.64 0.16
N SER A 100 2.93 4.48 0.75
CA SER A 100 3.26 5.82 0.23
C SER A 100 3.90 5.75 -1.16
N PHE A 101 4.79 4.79 -1.39
CA PHE A 101 5.32 4.48 -2.72
C PHE A 101 4.21 4.10 -3.70
N THR A 102 3.37 3.12 -3.35
CA THR A 102 2.26 2.67 -4.21
C THR A 102 1.33 3.81 -4.58
N HIS A 103 0.92 4.62 -3.59
CA HIS A 103 0.07 5.80 -3.84
C HIS A 103 0.74 6.75 -4.84
N LYS A 104 1.97 7.19 -4.59
CA LYS A 104 2.65 8.16 -5.45
C LYS A 104 2.88 7.62 -6.87
N ALA A 105 3.21 6.33 -6.99
CA ALA A 105 3.42 5.67 -8.27
C ALA A 105 2.15 5.62 -9.10
N LEU A 106 1.05 5.13 -8.52
CA LEU A 106 -0.23 5.01 -9.23
C LEU A 106 -0.90 6.37 -9.45
N HIS A 107 -0.75 7.31 -8.53
CA HIS A 107 -1.20 8.69 -8.72
C HIS A 107 -0.46 9.35 -9.90
N ALA A 108 0.86 9.15 -10.02
CA ALA A 108 1.63 9.63 -11.17
C ALA A 108 1.12 9.00 -12.48
N ALA A 109 0.82 7.70 -12.47
CA ALA A 109 0.21 7.03 -13.61
C ALA A 109 -1.19 7.58 -13.94
N GLN A 110 -2.05 7.83 -12.95
CA GLN A 110 -3.38 8.41 -13.16
C GLN A 110 -3.33 9.85 -13.68
N SER A 111 -2.38 10.64 -13.19
CA SER A 111 -2.26 12.07 -13.53
C SER A 111 -1.74 12.32 -14.93
N ASP A 112 -0.94 11.38 -15.47
CA ASP A 112 -0.43 11.44 -16.84
C ASP A 112 -0.79 10.15 -17.60
N PRO A 113 -1.84 10.17 -18.44
CA PRO A 113 -2.24 9.02 -19.25
C PRO A 113 -1.15 8.53 -20.22
N ASN A 114 -0.15 9.35 -20.54
CA ASN A 114 0.95 9.00 -21.45
C ASN A 114 2.17 8.44 -20.72
N ALA A 115 2.23 8.53 -19.39
CA ALA A 115 3.35 8.01 -18.62
C ALA A 115 3.31 6.47 -18.57
N GLU A 116 4.40 5.85 -19.02
CA GLU A 116 4.62 4.42 -18.83
C GLU A 116 4.80 4.06 -17.36
N LEU A 117 4.42 2.83 -17.00
CA LEU A 117 4.35 2.38 -15.61
C LEU A 117 5.72 2.44 -14.91
N ALA A 118 6.80 2.11 -15.61
CA ALA A 118 8.17 2.20 -15.09
C ALA A 118 8.55 3.64 -14.69
N ALA A 119 8.13 4.63 -15.49
CA ALA A 119 8.40 6.04 -15.21
C ALA A 119 7.59 6.50 -13.99
N ALA A 120 6.29 6.19 -13.95
CA ALA A 120 5.41 6.50 -12.83
C ALA A 120 5.89 5.87 -11.51
N PHE A 121 6.31 4.59 -11.54
CA PHE A 121 6.86 3.90 -10.37
C PHE A 121 8.19 4.49 -9.94
N THR A 122 9.03 4.91 -10.89
CA THR A 122 10.27 5.63 -10.55
C THR A 122 9.97 6.94 -9.84
N THR A 123 9.04 7.75 -10.34
CA THR A 123 8.57 8.98 -9.66
C THR A 123 8.07 8.68 -8.24
N GLY A 124 7.26 7.63 -8.08
CA GLY A 124 6.77 7.20 -6.77
C GLY A 124 7.90 6.85 -5.80
N TYR A 125 8.89 6.08 -6.27
CA TYR A 125 10.02 5.63 -5.47
C TYR A 125 10.92 6.76 -4.99
N GLU A 126 11.23 7.71 -5.89
CA GLU A 126 12.03 8.89 -5.56
C GLU A 126 11.33 9.79 -4.55
N GLY A 127 10.00 9.88 -4.63
CA GLY A 127 9.18 10.65 -3.70
C GLY A 127 8.89 9.98 -2.35
N SER A 128 9.35 8.75 -2.11
CA SER A 128 9.10 8.01 -0.86
C SER A 128 10.26 7.11 -0.41
N LEU A 129 10.34 5.87 -0.91
CA LEU A 129 11.18 4.79 -0.37
C LEU A 129 12.69 5.00 -0.57
N LYS A 130 13.09 5.73 -1.62
CA LYS A 130 14.51 5.86 -2.01
C LYS A 130 15.41 6.35 -0.88
N LYS A 131 14.93 7.23 -0.01
CA LYS A 131 15.70 7.76 1.12
C LYS A 131 15.97 6.73 2.22
N TYR A 132 15.13 5.69 2.33
CA TYR A 132 15.26 4.64 3.34
C TYR A 132 16.03 3.41 2.85
N HIS A 133 16.23 3.27 1.54
CA HIS A 133 16.93 2.13 0.94
C HIS A 133 18.44 2.37 0.85
N ASN A 134 19.23 1.36 1.24
CA ASN A 134 20.66 1.32 0.99
C ASN A 134 20.95 1.07 -0.51
N PHE A 135 22.23 1.13 -0.90
CA PHE A 135 22.63 1.00 -2.32
C PHE A 135 22.26 -0.36 -2.93
N VAL A 136 22.24 -1.44 -2.14
CA VAL A 136 21.87 -2.78 -2.60
C VAL A 136 20.38 -2.81 -2.95
N VAL A 137 19.52 -2.36 -2.03
CA VAL A 137 18.06 -2.36 -2.25
C VAL A 137 17.68 -1.38 -3.37
N LYS A 138 18.40 -0.26 -3.52
CA LYS A 138 18.27 0.64 -4.69
C LYS A 138 18.56 -0.07 -6.01
N GLY A 139 19.61 -0.90 -6.06
CA GLY A 139 19.94 -1.70 -7.24
C GLY A 139 18.86 -2.72 -7.60
N VAL A 140 18.30 -3.41 -6.60
CA VAL A 140 17.16 -4.32 -6.78
C VAL A 140 15.96 -3.60 -7.37
N PHE A 141 15.61 -2.42 -6.83
CA PHE A 141 14.51 -1.62 -7.36
C PHE A 141 14.74 -1.23 -8.83
N ALA A 142 15.96 -0.80 -9.18
CA ALA A 142 16.31 -0.44 -10.56
C ALA A 142 16.14 -1.63 -11.53
N LEU A 143 16.42 -2.86 -11.09
CA LEU A 143 16.15 -4.06 -11.88
C LEU A 143 14.65 -4.33 -12.02
N ALA A 144 13.88 -4.17 -10.95
CA ALA A 144 12.42 -4.32 -11.00
C ALA A 144 11.76 -3.33 -11.98
N MET A 145 12.26 -2.09 -12.07
CA MET A 145 11.73 -1.11 -13.03
C MET A 145 11.96 -1.51 -14.50
N LYS A 146 13.06 -2.22 -14.81
CA LYS A 146 13.28 -2.77 -16.15
C LYS A 146 12.30 -3.90 -16.50
N ALA A 147 11.72 -4.52 -15.48
CA ALA A 147 10.75 -5.61 -15.60
C ALA A 147 9.30 -5.12 -15.41
N CYS A 148 9.09 -3.81 -15.21
CA CYS A 148 7.76 -3.23 -15.03
C CYS A 148 6.93 -3.45 -16.32
N PRO A 149 5.67 -3.92 -16.23
CA PRO A 149 4.85 -4.13 -17.42
C PRO A 149 4.49 -2.81 -18.09
N GLN A 150 4.08 -2.89 -19.36
CA GLN A 150 3.51 -1.75 -20.06
C GLN A 150 2.25 -1.25 -19.34
N ARG A 151 2.06 0.08 -19.36
CA ARG A 151 0.86 0.72 -18.79
C ARG A 151 -0.43 0.04 -19.27
N ALA A 152 -0.58 -0.12 -20.59
CA ALA A 152 -1.79 -0.69 -21.19
C ALA A 152 -2.10 -2.11 -20.66
N GLY A 153 -1.07 -2.94 -20.47
CA GLY A 153 -1.22 -4.28 -19.91
C GLY A 153 -1.67 -4.25 -18.46
N PHE A 154 -1.14 -3.32 -17.66
CA PHE A 154 -1.53 -3.15 -16.27
C PHE A 154 -3.00 -2.72 -16.11
N TYR A 155 -3.44 -1.69 -16.84
CA TYR A 155 -4.84 -1.25 -16.76
C TYR A 155 -5.83 -2.27 -17.33
N THR A 156 -5.44 -3.01 -18.38
CA THR A 156 -6.24 -4.15 -18.88
C THR A 156 -6.45 -5.20 -17.78
N LYS A 157 -5.40 -5.53 -17.01
CA LYS A 157 -5.50 -6.47 -15.90
C LYS A 157 -6.36 -5.94 -14.75
N LEU A 158 -6.32 -4.64 -14.46
CA LEU A 158 -7.19 -4.03 -13.44
C LEU A 158 -8.67 -4.10 -13.83
N ALA A 159 -8.99 -3.85 -15.10
CA ALA A 159 -10.36 -3.85 -15.60
C ALA A 159 -10.96 -5.26 -15.70
N ALA A 160 -10.13 -6.29 -15.93
CA ALA A 160 -10.60 -7.64 -16.23
C ALA A 160 -11.25 -8.35 -15.03
N ASP A 161 -12.32 -9.12 -15.30
CA ASP A 161 -12.76 -10.20 -14.40
C ASP A 161 -11.96 -11.48 -14.75
N PRO A 162 -11.15 -12.02 -13.82
CA PRO A 162 -10.34 -13.21 -14.09
C PRO A 162 -11.16 -14.46 -14.46
N ASN A 163 -12.48 -14.47 -14.21
CA ASN A 163 -13.37 -15.58 -14.58
C ASN A 163 -14.16 -15.34 -15.86
N GLY A 164 -13.79 -14.33 -16.67
CA GLY A 164 -14.40 -14.08 -17.97
C GLY A 164 -15.71 -13.26 -17.94
N GLY A 165 -16.02 -12.62 -16.82
CA GLY A 165 -17.05 -11.58 -16.76
C GLY A 165 -16.68 -10.32 -17.53
N ALA A 166 -17.61 -9.38 -17.61
CA ALA A 166 -17.39 -8.10 -18.30
C ALA A 166 -16.29 -7.29 -17.60
N ALA A 167 -15.38 -6.72 -18.39
CA ALA A 167 -14.39 -5.79 -17.87
C ALA A 167 -15.05 -4.49 -17.38
N ALA A 168 -14.48 -3.88 -16.33
CA ALA A 168 -14.90 -2.57 -15.88
C ALA A 168 -14.73 -1.53 -17.01
N PRO A 169 -15.74 -0.68 -17.27
CA PRO A 169 -15.57 0.48 -18.13
C PRO A 169 -14.43 1.37 -17.64
N GLN A 170 -13.67 1.98 -18.57
CA GLN A 170 -12.49 2.77 -18.21
C GLN A 170 -12.80 3.93 -17.25
N ASP A 171 -13.92 4.62 -17.45
CA ASP A 171 -14.32 5.74 -16.57
C ASP A 171 -14.61 5.26 -15.14
N LYS A 172 -15.29 4.12 -15.02
CA LYS A 172 -15.54 3.47 -13.72
C LYS A 172 -14.23 3.06 -13.04
N LEU A 173 -13.33 2.40 -13.79
CA LEU A 173 -12.02 2.01 -13.28
C LEU A 173 -11.22 3.23 -12.78
N ASN A 174 -11.23 4.32 -13.54
CA ASN A 174 -10.54 5.55 -13.16
C ASN A 174 -11.14 6.18 -11.90
N GLU A 175 -12.46 6.24 -11.79
CA GLU A 175 -13.17 6.75 -10.61
C GLU A 175 -12.83 5.93 -9.36
N GLU A 176 -12.96 4.61 -9.44
CA GLU A 176 -12.68 3.70 -8.32
C GLU A 176 -11.20 3.74 -7.92
N LEU A 177 -10.28 3.76 -8.88
CA LEU A 177 -8.85 3.84 -8.60
C LEU A 177 -8.49 5.19 -7.94
N ASN A 178 -9.07 6.29 -8.40
CA ASN A 178 -8.86 7.60 -7.80
C ASN A 178 -9.38 7.63 -6.35
N ALA A 179 -10.59 7.12 -6.10
CA ALA A 179 -11.14 7.03 -4.74
C ALA A 179 -10.27 6.16 -3.82
N TRP A 180 -9.79 5.03 -4.34
CA TRP A 180 -8.87 4.13 -3.64
C TRP A 180 -7.56 4.85 -3.27
N LEU A 181 -6.97 5.59 -4.20
CA LEU A 181 -5.74 6.37 -3.99
C LEU A 181 -5.94 7.51 -2.99
N GLU A 182 -7.06 8.22 -3.05
CA GLU A 182 -7.38 9.28 -2.10
C GLU A 182 -7.54 8.74 -0.67
N GLY A 183 -8.23 7.61 -0.50
CA GLY A 183 -8.34 6.93 0.79
C GLY A 183 -6.96 6.54 1.35
N LEU A 184 -6.12 5.97 0.49
CA LEU A 184 -4.75 5.57 0.85
C LEU A 184 -3.91 6.77 1.30
N ASP A 185 -3.93 7.86 0.54
CA ASP A 185 -3.18 9.08 0.85
C ASP A 185 -3.65 9.72 2.17
N LYS A 186 -4.96 9.76 2.42
CA LYS A 186 -5.53 10.25 3.69
C LYS A 186 -5.00 9.47 4.88
N ILE A 187 -4.99 8.14 4.82
CA ILE A 187 -4.49 7.26 5.89
C ILE A 187 -2.98 7.43 6.08
N VAL A 188 -2.21 7.40 4.99
CA VAL A 188 -0.74 7.55 5.03
C VAL A 188 -0.37 8.89 5.65
N LYS A 189 -0.95 10.01 5.20
CA LYS A 189 -0.67 11.35 5.75
C LYS A 189 -1.03 11.46 7.23
N ARG A 190 -2.16 10.87 7.63
CA ARG A 190 -2.57 10.83 9.05
C ARG A 190 -1.53 10.09 9.89
N MET A 191 -1.14 8.89 9.47
CA MET A 191 -0.18 8.10 10.23
C MET A 191 1.23 8.69 10.18
N GLN A 192 1.66 9.30 9.07
CA GLN A 192 2.89 10.09 8.99
C GLN A 192 2.96 11.16 10.08
N LYS A 193 1.86 11.91 10.27
CA LYS A 193 1.76 12.91 11.33
C LYS A 193 1.86 12.26 12.71
N VAL A 194 1.15 11.16 12.95
CA VAL A 194 1.20 10.43 14.23
C VAL A 194 2.63 9.95 14.54
N TYR A 195 3.32 9.33 13.58
CA TYR A 195 4.70 8.87 13.76
C TYR A 195 5.65 10.01 14.10
N LYS A 196 5.54 11.12 13.36
CA LYS A 196 6.37 12.31 13.56
C LYS A 196 6.12 12.96 14.93
N ASP A 197 4.86 13.22 15.27
CA ASP A 197 4.50 13.96 16.48
C ASP A 197 4.84 13.21 17.76
N ASN A 198 4.88 11.87 17.71
CA ASN A 198 5.18 11.02 18.86
C ASN A 198 6.62 10.48 18.85
N GLY A 199 7.45 10.86 17.86
CA GLY A 199 8.85 10.44 17.79
C GLY A 199 9.05 8.95 17.50
N TYR A 200 8.12 8.31 16.79
CA TYR A 200 8.19 6.88 16.42
C TYR A 200 9.01 6.62 15.15
N GLY A 201 9.49 7.67 14.49
CA GLY A 201 10.27 7.60 13.26
C GLY A 201 9.63 8.42 12.14
N GLU A 202 10.12 8.23 10.93
CA GLU A 202 9.63 8.91 9.72
C GLU A 202 8.98 7.90 8.78
N VAL A 203 7.80 8.23 8.27
CA VAL A 203 7.09 7.47 7.22
C VAL A 203 7.21 8.24 5.91
#